data_AF-A0A1G2ZTR5-F1
#
_entry.id   AF-A0A1G2ZTR5-F1
#
_cell.length_a   1.000
_cell.length_b   1.000
_cell.length_c   1.000
_cell.angle_alpha   90.00
_cell.angle_beta   90.00
_cell.angle_gamma   90.00
#
_symmetry.space_group_name_H-M   'P 1'
#
loop_
_entity.id
_entity.type
_entity.pdbx_description
1 polymer ?
#
loop_
_entity_poly.entity_id
_entity_poly.type
_entity_poly.pdbx_seq_one_letter_code
_entity_poly.pdbx_strand_id
1 'polypeptide(L)'
;MLDYFFDGVPPLGQDPFEAGPFDPNAQQLDQTGQALIWYVHEPIKECTNCHRWPKRRGFSAETYLIAPVPKLCYNCHDDYTVKASFVHGPVAVGQCLVCHSDPPHKSRIEHLLKEPEPKLCYLCHDVSMIELIPAHLPGQTSACSDCHDPHSGSTKALLKSSSAETQAEQEKSTNEPPPREPAMTPEQREELGRRQREIADLYYRSMESYRKGEWTKARDGFVKVLKSGLIPAPMADMLRAHVVDIDNRLRKSTGPPETPTVTKPLN
;
A
#
# COMPACT_ATOMS: atom_id res chain seq x y z
N MET A 1 -19.92 -44.52 9.01
CA MET A 1 -20.42 -43.43 9.88
C MET A 1 -19.39 -42.30 9.94
N LEU A 2 -18.96 -41.75 8.79
CA LEU A 2 -18.21 -40.48 8.68
C LEU A 2 -18.38 -39.82 7.28
N ASP A 3 -19.40 -40.18 6.49
CA ASP A 3 -19.58 -39.64 5.13
C ASP A 3 -20.55 -38.44 5.07
N TYR A 4 -20.80 -37.77 6.20
CA TYR A 4 -21.76 -36.66 6.29
C TYR A 4 -21.13 -35.31 6.66
N PHE A 5 -19.80 -35.20 6.71
CA PHE A 5 -19.13 -33.95 7.14
C PHE A 5 -18.38 -33.18 6.06
N PHE A 6 -18.34 -33.68 4.81
CA PHE A 6 -17.58 -33.04 3.71
C PHE A 6 -18.33 -33.01 2.37
N ASP A 7 -19.66 -33.01 2.39
CA ASP A 7 -20.44 -32.77 1.18
C ASP A 7 -20.59 -31.26 0.97
N GLY A 8 -19.58 -30.65 0.34
CA GLY A 8 -19.56 -29.20 0.06
C GLY A 8 -18.18 -28.54 0.00
N VAL A 9 -17.08 -29.26 0.23
CA VAL A 9 -15.72 -28.72 0.03
C VAL A 9 -15.24 -29.09 -1.38
N PRO A 10 -15.12 -28.14 -2.33
CA PRO A 10 -14.58 -28.45 -3.65
C PRO A 10 -13.11 -28.88 -3.54
N PRO A 11 -12.65 -29.83 -4.37
CA PRO A 11 -11.28 -30.29 -4.34
C PRO A 11 -10.32 -29.13 -4.63
N LEU A 12 -9.28 -29.01 -3.80
CA LEU A 12 -8.23 -28.01 -3.98
C LEU A 12 -7.55 -28.23 -5.34
N GLY A 13 -7.72 -27.26 -6.24
CA GLY A 13 -7.09 -27.27 -7.57
C GLY A 13 -8.04 -27.14 -8.76
N GLN A 14 -9.36 -27.10 -8.56
CA GLN A 14 -10.30 -26.71 -9.62
C GLN A 14 -10.70 -25.25 -9.44
N ASP A 15 -9.90 -24.37 -10.05
CA ASP A 15 -10.38 -23.05 -10.42
C ASP A 15 -11.58 -23.27 -11.38
N PRO A 16 -12.80 -22.74 -11.13
CA PRO A 16 -13.94 -22.91 -12.04
C PRO A 16 -13.71 -22.27 -13.42
N PHE A 17 -12.55 -21.65 -13.62
CA PHE A 17 -12.05 -21.10 -14.87
C PHE A 17 -10.96 -21.99 -15.46
N GLU A 18 -11.27 -23.26 -15.77
CA GLU A 18 -10.44 -24.01 -16.72
C GLU A 18 -10.41 -23.24 -18.05
N ALA A 19 -9.24 -22.71 -18.36
CA ALA A 19 -8.98 -21.79 -19.45
C ALA A 19 -9.22 -22.45 -20.81
N GLY A 20 -10.36 -22.12 -21.43
CA GLY A 20 -10.41 -22.01 -22.89
C GLY A 20 -9.44 -20.91 -23.37
N PRO A 21 -9.11 -20.89 -24.68
CA PRO A 21 -8.26 -19.83 -25.23
C PRO A 21 -8.81 -18.46 -24.83
N PHE A 22 -7.96 -17.63 -24.24
CA PHE A 22 -8.30 -16.26 -23.84
C PHE A 22 -8.82 -15.51 -25.06
N ASP A 23 -10.14 -15.35 -25.13
CA ASP A 23 -10.78 -14.41 -26.04
C ASP A 23 -10.88 -13.06 -25.32
N PRO A 24 -10.05 -12.06 -25.68
CA PRO A 24 -10.11 -10.74 -25.07
C PRO A 24 -11.46 -10.02 -25.29
N ASN A 25 -12.35 -10.56 -26.13
CA ASN A 25 -13.67 -10.03 -26.43
C ASN A 25 -14.82 -10.85 -25.85
N ALA A 26 -14.56 -11.95 -25.15
CA ALA A 26 -15.62 -12.73 -24.51
C ALA A 26 -16.18 -11.98 -23.30
N GLN A 27 -17.46 -11.58 -23.37
CA GLN A 27 -18.20 -11.13 -22.20
C GLN A 27 -18.35 -12.31 -21.23
N GLN A 28 -17.47 -12.39 -20.23
CA GLN A 28 -17.70 -13.27 -19.09
C GLN A 28 -18.87 -12.69 -18.30
N LEU A 29 -19.87 -13.48 -17.93
CA LEU A 29 -21.01 -13.02 -17.13
C LEU A 29 -20.82 -13.46 -15.67
N ASP A 30 -21.28 -12.66 -14.70
CA ASP A 30 -21.37 -13.10 -13.31
C ASP A 30 -22.54 -14.06 -13.09
N GLN A 31 -22.70 -14.52 -11.85
CA GLN A 31 -23.78 -15.46 -11.45
C GLN A 31 -25.19 -14.89 -11.66
N THR A 32 -25.32 -13.58 -11.91
CA THR A 32 -26.58 -12.87 -12.19
C THR A 32 -26.78 -12.58 -13.67
N GLY A 33 -25.84 -12.97 -14.54
CA GLY A 33 -25.89 -12.73 -15.98
C GLY A 33 -25.39 -11.35 -16.39
N GLN A 34 -24.76 -10.57 -15.49
CA GLN A 34 -24.16 -9.28 -15.82
C GLN A 34 -22.74 -9.45 -16.35
N ALA A 35 -22.39 -8.68 -17.39
CA ALA A 35 -21.04 -8.69 -17.95
C ALA A 35 -19.99 -8.29 -16.89
N LEU A 36 -19.02 -9.18 -16.68
CA LEU A 36 -17.80 -8.97 -15.92
C LEU A 36 -16.93 -7.97 -16.68
N ILE A 37 -16.98 -6.71 -16.24
CA ILE A 37 -16.04 -5.71 -16.70
C ILE A 37 -14.68 -6.00 -16.05
N TRP A 38 -13.69 -6.29 -16.88
CA TRP A 38 -12.29 -6.37 -16.49
C TRP A 38 -11.59 -5.08 -16.89
N TYR A 39 -10.98 -4.42 -15.92
CA TYR A 39 -10.02 -3.35 -16.17
C TYR A 39 -8.67 -4.00 -16.41
N VAL A 40 -8.20 -3.93 -17.65
CA VAL A 40 -6.95 -4.54 -18.07
C VAL A 40 -5.83 -3.49 -18.01
N HIS A 41 -4.70 -3.88 -17.42
CA HIS A 41 -3.52 -3.03 -17.43
C HIS A 41 -2.91 -3.05 -18.83
N GLU A 42 -3.08 -1.97 -19.58
CA GLU A 42 -2.69 -1.85 -20.99
C GLU A 42 -1.29 -2.41 -21.34
N PRO A 43 -0.23 -2.24 -20.52
CA PRO A 43 1.09 -2.81 -20.79
C PRO A 43 1.13 -4.33 -20.95
N ILE A 44 0.09 -5.07 -20.55
CA ILE A 44 0.00 -6.53 -20.72
C ILE A 44 0.04 -6.97 -22.19
N LYS A 45 -0.27 -6.07 -23.14
CA LYS A 45 -0.22 -6.37 -24.58
C LYS A 45 1.20 -6.72 -25.07
N GLU A 46 2.24 -6.26 -24.36
CA GLU A 46 3.63 -6.59 -24.67
C GLU A 46 4.32 -7.17 -23.42
N CYS A 47 4.33 -8.51 -23.35
CA CYS A 47 4.84 -9.25 -22.20
C CYS A 47 6.29 -8.90 -21.85
N THR A 48 7.10 -8.53 -22.84
CA THR A 48 8.53 -8.27 -22.63
C THR A 48 8.84 -6.95 -21.91
N ASN A 49 7.85 -6.05 -21.80
CA ASN A 49 7.97 -4.83 -20.99
C ASN A 49 8.05 -5.14 -19.48
N CYS A 50 7.52 -6.30 -19.07
CA CYS A 50 7.54 -6.72 -17.68
C CYS A 50 8.32 -8.01 -17.46
N HIS A 51 8.35 -8.92 -18.44
CA HIS A 51 8.96 -10.25 -18.31
C HIS A 51 10.18 -10.45 -19.22
N ARG A 52 11.20 -11.19 -18.76
CA ARG A 52 12.32 -11.62 -19.61
C ARG A 52 12.03 -12.94 -20.32
N TRP A 53 12.42 -13.02 -21.60
CA TRP A 53 12.42 -14.22 -22.44
C TRP A 53 13.88 -14.56 -22.87
N PRO A 54 14.34 -15.83 -23.00
CA PRO A 54 13.61 -17.11 -23.05
C PRO A 54 13.62 -17.97 -21.76
N LYS A 55 12.72 -18.97 -21.72
CA LYS A 55 12.55 -19.97 -20.66
C LYS A 55 13.83 -20.80 -20.43
N ARG A 56 14.50 -20.66 -19.28
CA ARG A 56 15.22 -21.83 -18.71
C ARG A 56 14.18 -22.69 -17.98
N ARG A 57 13.98 -23.94 -18.43
CA ARG A 57 13.10 -24.91 -17.75
C ARG A 57 13.51 -25.05 -16.28
N GLY A 58 12.55 -24.97 -15.35
CA GLY A 58 12.68 -25.56 -14.01
C GLY A 58 12.68 -24.65 -12.78
N PHE A 59 12.10 -23.45 -12.78
CA PHE A 59 11.93 -22.67 -11.53
C PHE A 59 10.52 -22.06 -11.39
N SER A 60 10.08 -21.94 -10.14
CA SER A 60 8.74 -21.58 -9.62
C SER A 60 8.24 -20.18 -10.01
N ALA A 61 6.96 -19.92 -9.73
CA ALA A 61 6.10 -18.81 -10.17
C ALA A 61 6.53 -17.36 -9.87
N GLU A 62 7.73 -17.10 -9.33
CA GLU A 62 8.37 -15.77 -9.30
C GLU A 62 9.03 -15.43 -10.66
N THR A 63 8.29 -15.76 -11.71
CA THR A 63 8.75 -15.89 -13.09
C THR A 63 9.11 -14.53 -13.72
N TYR A 64 10.42 -14.27 -13.79
CA TYR A 64 11.11 -13.41 -14.77
C TYR A 64 10.67 -11.93 -14.88
N LEU A 65 10.37 -11.21 -13.79
CA LEU A 65 10.24 -9.75 -13.90
C LEU A 65 11.57 -9.11 -14.37
N ILE A 66 11.51 -8.13 -15.27
CA ILE A 66 12.70 -7.43 -15.76
C ILE A 66 13.39 -6.58 -14.67
N ALA A 67 12.61 -6.21 -13.64
CA ALA A 67 13.01 -5.52 -12.42
C ALA A 67 12.05 -5.89 -11.27
N PRO A 68 12.45 -5.78 -10.00
CA PRO A 68 11.53 -5.93 -8.87
C PRO A 68 10.56 -4.73 -8.77
N VAL A 69 9.40 -4.94 -8.16
CA VAL A 69 8.52 -3.85 -7.69
C VAL A 69 9.22 -3.12 -6.53
N PRO A 70 9.19 -1.77 -6.47
CA PRO A 70 8.42 -0.85 -7.30
C PRO A 70 9.12 -0.39 -8.59
N LYS A 71 10.43 -0.68 -8.75
CA LYS A 71 11.22 -0.23 -9.90
C LYS A 71 10.59 -0.63 -11.24
N LEU A 72 9.99 -1.82 -11.30
CA LEU A 72 9.25 -2.27 -12.47
C LEU A 72 8.13 -1.30 -12.86
N CYS A 73 7.31 -0.89 -11.89
CA CYS A 73 6.19 0.02 -12.11
C CYS A 73 6.70 1.40 -12.54
N TYR A 74 7.80 1.86 -11.94
CA TYR A 74 8.41 3.15 -12.27
C TYR A 74 9.12 3.22 -13.62
N ASN A 75 9.21 2.11 -14.36
CA ASN A 75 9.66 2.15 -15.75
C ASN A 75 8.68 2.95 -16.63
N CYS A 76 7.40 3.03 -16.24
CA CYS A 76 6.36 3.76 -16.96
C CYS A 76 5.62 4.78 -16.08
N HIS A 77 5.43 4.47 -14.78
CA HIS A 77 4.78 5.39 -13.85
C HIS A 77 5.77 6.34 -13.19
N ASP A 78 5.31 7.53 -12.83
CA ASP A 78 6.10 8.46 -12.05
C ASP A 78 6.58 7.80 -10.74
N ASP A 79 7.80 8.14 -10.34
CA ASP A 79 8.26 7.83 -8.99
C ASP A 79 7.55 8.77 -8.00
N TYR A 80 6.47 8.26 -7.40
CA TYR A 80 5.66 8.98 -6.41
C TYR A 80 6.42 9.30 -5.11
N THR A 81 7.65 8.81 -4.93
CA THR A 81 8.44 9.05 -3.72
C THR A 81 9.32 10.32 -3.79
N VAL A 82 9.59 10.85 -4.99
CA VAL A 82 10.59 11.93 -5.17
C VAL A 82 9.99 13.34 -5.23
N LYS A 83 8.72 13.50 -5.63
CA LYS A 83 8.12 14.83 -5.86
C LYS A 83 7.27 15.38 -4.72
N ALA A 84 6.90 14.57 -3.73
CA ALA A 84 5.91 14.96 -2.73
C ALA A 84 6.48 15.24 -1.33
N SER A 85 5.89 16.24 -0.65
CA SER A 85 6.19 16.57 0.75
C SER A 85 5.87 15.40 1.67
N PHE A 86 4.72 14.76 1.46
CA PHE A 86 4.28 13.59 2.20
C PHE A 86 3.94 12.46 1.22
N VAL A 87 4.46 11.27 1.50
CA VAL A 87 4.23 10.06 0.71
C VAL A 87 3.46 9.08 1.59
N HIS A 88 2.45 8.44 1.02
CA HIS A 88 1.68 7.42 1.72
C HIS A 88 2.57 6.22 2.08
N GLY A 89 2.37 5.65 3.27
CA GLY A 89 3.23 4.59 3.82
C GLY A 89 3.53 3.45 2.84
N PRO A 90 2.50 2.82 2.23
CA PRO A 90 2.69 1.80 1.20
C PRO A 90 3.52 2.21 0.00
N VAL A 91 3.34 3.44 -0.48
CA VAL A 91 4.11 3.95 -1.60
C VAL A 91 5.57 4.19 -1.20
N ALA A 92 5.80 4.69 0.01
CA ALA A 92 7.14 4.97 0.51
C ALA A 92 8.04 3.73 0.65
N VAL A 93 7.44 2.54 0.80
CA VAL A 93 8.15 1.24 0.79
C VAL A 93 8.02 0.47 -0.53
N GLY A 94 7.40 1.07 -1.55
CA GLY A 94 7.26 0.44 -2.85
C GLY A 94 6.30 -0.75 -2.89
N GLN A 95 5.35 -0.83 -1.95
CA GLN A 95 4.35 -1.89 -1.89
C GLN A 95 3.12 -1.54 -2.75
N CYS A 96 3.31 -1.35 -4.05
CA CYS A 96 2.22 -1.00 -4.97
C CYS A 96 1.06 -2.01 -4.91
N LEU A 97 1.39 -3.28 -4.74
CA LEU A 97 0.45 -4.40 -4.80
C LEU A 97 -0.34 -4.61 -3.50
N VAL A 98 -0.17 -3.80 -2.45
CA VAL A 98 -1.11 -3.88 -1.30
C VAL A 98 -2.46 -3.24 -1.64
N CYS A 99 -2.47 -2.28 -2.57
CA CYS A 99 -3.68 -1.61 -3.03
C CYS A 99 -4.08 -2.05 -4.45
N HIS A 100 -3.11 -2.16 -5.35
CA HIS A 100 -3.34 -2.65 -6.70
C HIS A 100 -3.33 -4.18 -6.78
N SER A 101 -3.98 -4.74 -7.79
CA SER A 101 -4.17 -6.17 -7.98
C SER A 101 -2.85 -6.91 -8.11
N ASP A 102 -2.82 -8.13 -7.61
CA ASP A 102 -1.70 -9.04 -7.69
C ASP A 102 -2.22 -10.39 -8.21
N PRO A 103 -1.94 -10.78 -9.48
CA PRO A 103 -1.04 -10.13 -10.43
C PRO A 103 -1.58 -8.82 -11.04
N PRO A 104 -0.72 -7.86 -11.43
CA PRO A 104 -1.10 -6.49 -11.86
C PRO A 104 -1.58 -6.41 -13.32
N HIS A 105 -2.05 -7.53 -13.86
CA HIS A 105 -2.48 -7.67 -15.25
C HIS A 105 -3.89 -7.13 -15.48
N LYS A 106 -4.78 -7.33 -14.51
CA LYS A 106 -6.18 -6.92 -14.58
C LYS A 106 -6.81 -6.88 -13.19
N SER A 107 -7.92 -6.18 -13.07
CA SER A 107 -8.81 -6.23 -11.91
C SER A 107 -10.27 -6.13 -12.32
N ARG A 108 -11.16 -6.52 -11.42
CA ARG A 108 -12.61 -6.25 -11.51
C ARG A 108 -12.97 -4.84 -11.01
N ILE A 109 -12.02 -4.14 -10.41
CA ILE A 109 -12.17 -2.78 -9.89
C ILE A 109 -11.35 -1.83 -10.75
N GLU A 110 -11.89 -0.64 -10.99
CA GLU A 110 -11.20 0.42 -11.72
C GLU A 110 -9.83 0.75 -11.09
N HIS A 111 -8.90 1.28 -11.88
CA HIS A 111 -7.52 1.58 -11.47
C HIS A 111 -6.73 0.36 -10.95
N LEU A 112 -7.15 -0.85 -11.34
CA LEU A 112 -6.55 -2.11 -10.90
C LEU A 112 -6.58 -2.31 -9.40
N LEU A 113 -7.57 -1.77 -8.67
CA LEU A 113 -7.61 -1.92 -7.22
C LEU A 113 -7.99 -3.36 -6.80
N LYS A 114 -7.55 -3.78 -5.60
CA LYS A 114 -7.94 -5.07 -5.00
C LYS A 114 -9.38 -5.08 -4.47
N GLU A 115 -9.85 -3.93 -4.01
CA GLU A 115 -11.18 -3.72 -3.43
C GLU A 115 -11.68 -2.33 -3.86
N PRO A 116 -13.00 -2.11 -3.96
CA PRO A 116 -13.55 -0.77 -4.20
C PRO A 116 -13.34 0.15 -2.99
N GLU A 117 -13.30 1.45 -3.24
CA GLU A 117 -13.38 2.44 -2.15
C GLU A 117 -14.79 2.50 -1.57
N PRO A 118 -14.94 2.76 -0.26
CA PRO A 118 -13.88 3.02 0.72
C PRO A 118 -13.29 1.74 1.37
N LYS A 119 -13.81 0.55 1.02
CA LYS A 119 -13.43 -0.73 1.64
C LYS A 119 -11.92 -0.99 1.57
N LEU A 120 -11.28 -0.66 0.46
CA LEU A 120 -9.83 -0.78 0.31
C LEU A 120 -9.05 -0.03 1.39
N CYS A 121 -9.47 1.20 1.68
CA CYS A 121 -8.83 2.08 2.66
C CYS A 121 -9.00 1.52 4.08
N TYR A 122 -10.17 0.93 4.35
CA TYR A 122 -10.51 0.36 5.66
C TYR A 122 -9.76 -0.93 6.00
N LEU A 123 -9.04 -1.52 5.03
CA LEU A 123 -8.10 -2.61 5.33
C LEU A 123 -6.98 -2.18 6.29
N CYS A 124 -6.66 -0.88 6.32
CA CYS A 124 -5.64 -0.31 7.19
C CYS A 124 -6.17 0.80 8.10
N HIS A 125 -7.07 1.65 7.62
CA HIS A 125 -7.56 2.80 8.36
C HIS A 125 -8.87 2.50 9.08
N ASP A 126 -8.90 2.78 10.38
CA ASP A 126 -10.08 2.56 11.20
C ASP A 126 -11.18 3.58 10.87
N VAL A 127 -12.29 3.10 10.31
CA VAL A 127 -13.46 3.91 9.95
C VAL A 127 -14.01 4.69 11.15
N SER A 128 -14.02 4.08 12.34
CA SER A 128 -14.55 4.73 13.53
C SER A 128 -13.71 5.94 13.91
N MET A 129 -12.41 5.93 13.60
CA MET A 129 -11.49 7.04 13.84
C MET A 129 -11.62 8.13 12.77
N ILE A 130 -11.84 7.71 11.51
CA ILE A 130 -12.04 8.61 10.37
C ILE A 130 -13.30 9.45 10.54
N GLU A 131 -14.42 8.81 10.91
CA GLU A 131 -15.74 9.47 10.99
C GLU A 131 -15.83 10.58 12.05
N LEU A 132 -14.86 10.67 12.96
CA LEU A 132 -14.84 11.71 14.01
C LEU A 132 -14.12 12.97 13.57
N ILE A 133 -13.44 12.93 12.42
CA ILE A 133 -12.76 14.09 11.86
C ILE A 133 -13.86 15.02 11.32
N PRO A 134 -14.01 16.27 11.82
CA PRO A 134 -15.12 17.15 11.43
C PRO A 134 -15.22 17.41 9.92
N ALA A 135 -14.11 17.33 9.19
CA ALA A 135 -14.07 17.45 7.74
C ALA A 135 -14.76 16.29 7.00
N HIS A 136 -14.94 15.13 7.65
CA HIS A 136 -15.72 14.01 7.13
C HIS A 136 -17.17 14.20 7.56
N LEU A 137 -18.03 14.59 6.61
CA LEU A 137 -19.45 14.80 6.89
C LEU A 137 -20.17 13.45 7.01
N PRO A 138 -20.97 13.24 8.07
CA PRO A 138 -21.77 12.03 8.23
C PRO A 138 -22.70 11.82 7.02
N GLY A 139 -22.66 10.64 6.42
CA GLY A 139 -23.55 10.29 5.30
C GLY A 139 -23.11 10.79 3.92
N GLN A 140 -21.92 11.40 3.78
CA GLN A 140 -21.33 11.58 2.45
C GLN A 140 -20.79 10.25 1.92
N THR A 141 -21.25 9.87 0.73
CA THR A 141 -20.81 8.69 -0.02
C THR A 141 -19.75 9.08 -1.07
N SER A 142 -18.79 9.92 -0.71
CA SER A 142 -17.65 10.23 -1.59
C SER A 142 -16.59 9.14 -1.48
N ALA A 143 -15.89 8.88 -2.59
CA ALA A 143 -14.71 8.04 -2.54
C ALA A 143 -13.63 8.74 -1.70
N CYS A 144 -12.83 7.99 -0.95
CA CYS A 144 -11.74 8.58 -0.16
C CYS A 144 -10.80 9.37 -1.08
N SER A 145 -10.56 8.84 -2.28
CA SER A 145 -9.77 9.48 -3.33
C SER A 145 -10.38 10.75 -3.92
N ASP A 146 -11.63 11.14 -3.62
CA ASP A 146 -12.20 12.40 -4.11
C ASP A 146 -11.47 13.60 -3.52
N CYS A 147 -11.10 13.51 -2.24
CA CYS A 147 -10.37 14.55 -1.51
C CYS A 147 -8.92 14.18 -1.21
N HIS A 148 -8.62 12.89 -1.02
CA HIS A 148 -7.28 12.41 -0.72
C HIS A 148 -6.57 11.91 -1.98
N ASP A 149 -5.25 12.05 -2.02
CA ASP A 149 -4.39 11.38 -2.98
C ASP A 149 -3.80 10.13 -2.29
N PRO A 150 -4.11 8.91 -2.78
CA PRO A 150 -3.69 7.67 -2.14
C PRO A 150 -2.18 7.39 -2.25
N HIS A 151 -1.45 8.17 -3.06
CA HIS A 151 -0.01 8.04 -3.22
C HIS A 151 0.75 9.09 -2.42
N SER A 152 0.40 10.36 -2.56
CA SER A 152 1.21 11.45 -2.02
C SER A 152 0.49 12.80 -1.99
N GLY A 153 0.89 13.71 -1.10
CA GLY A 153 0.28 15.03 -1.03
C GLY A 153 1.17 16.10 -0.39
N SER A 154 0.67 17.33 -0.41
CA SER A 154 1.32 18.49 0.21
C SER A 154 1.10 18.58 1.71
N THR A 155 0.07 17.89 2.24
CA THR A 155 -0.28 17.83 3.66
C THR A 155 -0.09 16.43 4.22
N LYS A 156 0.02 16.31 5.56
CA LYS A 156 0.10 15.01 6.27
C LYS A 156 -1.11 14.11 6.00
N ALA A 157 -2.27 14.71 5.71
CA ALA A 157 -3.52 14.02 5.36
C ALA A 157 -3.59 13.65 3.88
N LEU A 158 -2.56 13.96 3.07
CA LEU A 158 -2.49 13.66 1.64
C LEU A 158 -3.65 14.25 0.86
N LEU A 159 -4.05 15.48 1.17
CA LEU A 159 -5.14 16.14 0.45
C LEU A 159 -4.69 16.54 -0.95
N LYS A 160 -5.60 16.43 -1.92
CA LYS A 160 -5.48 17.11 -3.20
C LYS A 160 -5.45 18.63 -2.96
N SER A 161 -4.76 19.37 -3.82
CA SER A 161 -4.55 20.82 -3.64
C SER A 161 -5.85 21.60 -3.44
N SER A 162 -6.91 21.26 -4.18
CA SER A 162 -8.24 21.86 -4.07
C SER A 162 -8.94 21.61 -2.73
N SER A 163 -8.59 20.53 -2.04
CA SER A 163 -9.20 20.14 -0.75
C SER A 163 -8.39 20.64 0.44
N ALA A 164 -7.09 20.91 0.24
CA ALA A 164 -6.20 21.46 1.27
C ALA A 164 -6.51 22.93 1.59
N GLU A 165 -6.89 23.72 0.58
CA GLU A 165 -7.24 25.14 0.74
C GLU A 165 -8.53 25.31 1.57
N THR A 166 -9.52 24.44 1.34
CA THR A 166 -10.83 24.47 2.03
C THR A 166 -10.74 24.05 3.51
N GLN A 167 -9.82 23.14 3.87
CA GLN A 167 -9.65 22.71 5.26
C GLN A 167 -9.00 23.79 6.15
N ALA A 168 -8.09 24.59 5.60
CA ALA A 168 -7.44 25.68 6.33
C ALA A 168 -8.45 26.75 6.79
N GLU A 169 -9.58 26.91 6.09
CA GLU A 169 -10.68 27.78 6.49
C GLU A 169 -11.63 27.13 7.51
N GLN A 170 -11.81 25.81 7.46
CA GLN A 170 -12.70 25.06 8.37
C GLN A 170 -12.09 24.78 9.75
N GLU A 171 -10.78 24.55 9.85
CA GLU A 171 -10.09 24.37 11.14
C GLU A 171 -10.19 25.60 12.06
N LYS A 172 -10.53 26.77 11.49
CA LYS A 172 -10.77 28.01 12.24
C LYS A 172 -12.15 28.08 12.89
N SER A 173 -13.02 27.11 12.62
CA SER A 173 -14.43 27.14 13.04
C SER A 173 -14.95 25.72 13.30
N THR A 174 -14.64 25.14 14.47
CA THR A 174 -15.63 24.45 15.34
C THR A 174 -14.93 23.80 16.53
N ASN A 175 -15.28 24.27 17.73
CA ASN A 175 -15.07 23.56 18.98
C ASN A 175 -16.32 22.72 19.25
N GLU A 176 -16.26 21.41 19.12
CA GLU A 176 -16.81 20.45 20.10
C GLU A 176 -16.52 19.00 19.66
N PRO A 177 -16.10 18.12 20.59
CA PRO A 177 -15.84 16.72 20.25
C PRO A 177 -17.15 15.93 20.17
N PRO A 178 -17.27 14.97 19.23
CA PRO A 178 -18.44 14.10 19.11
C PRO A 178 -18.59 13.16 20.32
N PRO A 179 -19.82 12.71 20.64
CA PRO A 179 -20.07 11.84 21.78
C PRO A 179 -19.54 10.42 21.53
N ARG A 180 -18.96 9.79 22.56
CA ARG A 180 -18.57 8.36 22.52
C ARG A 180 -18.91 7.64 23.82
N GLU A 181 -19.32 6.39 23.65
CA GLU A 181 -19.59 5.37 24.68
C GLU A 181 -18.42 5.15 25.67
N PRO A 182 -18.65 4.60 26.88
CA PRO A 182 -17.77 4.83 28.01
C PRO A 182 -16.64 3.81 28.13
N ALA A 183 -15.41 4.30 28.31
CA ALA A 183 -14.29 3.53 28.90
C ALA A 183 -13.10 4.40 29.36
N MET A 184 -13.02 5.68 28.97
CA MET A 184 -11.87 6.54 29.30
C MET A 184 -12.32 7.87 29.88
N THR A 185 -11.67 8.27 30.98
CA THR A 185 -11.79 9.61 31.58
C THR A 185 -11.30 10.68 30.61
N PRO A 186 -11.76 11.94 30.74
CA PRO A 186 -11.25 13.06 29.95
C PRO A 186 -9.72 13.16 29.98
N GLU A 187 -9.10 12.95 31.13
CA GLU A 187 -7.64 12.97 31.31
C GLU A 187 -6.95 11.84 30.54
N GLN A 188 -7.48 10.62 30.62
CA GLN A 188 -6.96 9.48 29.84
C GLN A 188 -7.08 9.71 28.33
N ARG A 189 -8.15 10.39 27.89
CA ARG A 189 -8.36 10.73 26.47
C ARG A 189 -7.36 11.80 26.00
N GLU A 190 -7.14 12.83 26.81
CA GLU A 190 -6.17 13.88 26.50
C GLU A 190 -4.76 13.29 26.41
N GLU A 191 -4.38 12.46 27.36
CA GLU A 191 -3.07 11.81 27.40
C GLU A 191 -2.87 10.86 26.20
N LEU A 192 -3.89 10.05 25.86
CA LEU A 192 -3.85 9.21 24.66
C LEU A 192 -3.66 10.07 23.39
N GLY A 193 -4.41 11.17 23.26
CA GLY A 193 -4.29 12.08 22.13
C GLY A 193 -2.91 12.74 22.04
N ARG A 194 -2.31 13.12 23.18
CA ARG A 194 -0.94 13.64 23.25
C ARG A 194 0.07 12.61 22.76
N ARG A 195 -0.02 11.38 23.30
CA ARG A 195 0.88 10.27 22.92
C ARG A 195 0.74 9.90 21.44
N GLN A 196 -0.48 9.91 20.89
CA GLN A 196 -0.72 9.68 19.46
C GLN A 196 -0.03 10.74 18.59
N ARG A 197 -0.12 12.02 18.95
CA ARG A 197 0.59 13.11 18.23
C ARG A 197 2.10 12.97 18.29
N GLU A 198 2.66 12.65 19.46
CA GLU A 198 4.10 12.44 19.62
C GLU A 198 4.63 11.27 18.77
N ILE A 199 3.89 10.15 18.74
CA ILE A 199 4.24 9.00 17.91
C ILE A 199 4.12 9.33 16.41
N ALA A 200 3.10 10.08 16.00
CA ALA A 200 2.97 10.55 14.62
C ALA A 200 4.15 11.46 14.21
N ASP A 201 4.52 12.42 15.05
CA ASP A 201 5.67 13.31 14.77
C ASP A 201 7.01 12.58 14.79
N LEU A 202 7.15 11.54 15.64
CA LEU A 202 8.30 10.65 15.58
C LEU A 202 8.37 9.89 14.25
N TYR A 203 7.24 9.36 13.77
CA TYR A 203 7.17 8.71 12.46
C TYR A 203 7.61 9.63 11.34
N TYR A 204 7.05 10.85 11.23
CA TYR A 204 7.41 11.78 10.15
C TYR A 204 8.88 12.20 10.20
N ARG A 205 9.45 12.47 11.38
CA ARG A 205 10.90 12.75 11.51
C ARG A 205 11.77 11.55 11.13
N SER A 206 11.28 10.34 11.38
CA SER A 206 11.97 9.09 10.99
C SER A 206 11.96 8.91 9.48
N MET A 207 10.82 9.20 8.82
CA MET A 207 10.69 9.22 7.36
C MET A 207 11.60 10.26 6.72
N GLU A 208 11.70 11.46 7.30
CA GLU A 208 12.63 12.49 6.83
C GLU A 208 14.09 12.01 6.93
N SER A 209 14.44 11.41 8.07
CA SER A 209 15.77 10.81 8.28
C SER A 209 16.04 9.70 7.25
N TYR A 210 15.05 8.86 6.95
CA TYR A 210 15.14 7.80 5.93
C TYR A 210 15.41 8.39 4.55
N ARG A 211 14.68 9.43 4.15
CA ARG A 211 14.87 10.11 2.85
C ARG A 211 16.24 10.76 2.72
N LYS A 212 16.80 11.28 3.82
CA LYS A 212 18.15 11.86 3.86
C LYS A 212 19.28 10.82 3.92
N GLY A 213 18.96 9.53 4.02
CA GLY A 213 19.96 8.47 4.20
C GLY A 213 20.57 8.42 5.60
N GLU A 214 19.94 9.06 6.59
CA GLU A 214 20.33 9.01 8.01
C GLU A 214 19.85 7.69 8.64
N TRP A 215 20.33 6.56 8.11
CA TRP A 215 19.81 5.21 8.33
C TRP A 215 19.62 4.85 9.81
N THR A 216 20.63 5.06 10.64
CA THR A 216 20.58 4.71 12.08
C THR A 216 19.50 5.49 12.81
N LYS A 217 19.34 6.78 12.51
CA LYS A 217 18.36 7.66 13.13
C LYS A 217 16.94 7.31 12.66
N ALA A 218 16.77 7.05 11.37
CA ALA A 218 15.51 6.57 10.82
C ALA A 218 15.07 5.26 11.48
N ARG A 219 15.99 4.29 11.60
CA ARG A 219 15.74 3.00 12.21
C ARG A 219 15.31 3.11 13.67
N ASP A 220 16.05 3.88 14.48
CA ASP A 220 15.73 4.08 15.90
C ASP A 220 14.32 4.66 16.07
N GLY A 221 13.99 5.66 15.25
CA GLY A 221 12.66 6.25 15.23
C GLY A 221 11.56 5.25 14.85
N PHE A 222 11.72 4.48 13.76
CA PHE A 222 10.74 3.45 13.38
C PHE A 222 10.56 2.38 14.44
N VAL A 223 11.65 1.92 15.08
CA VAL A 223 11.57 0.93 16.16
C VAL A 223 10.81 1.47 17.38
N LYS A 224 11.03 2.73 17.76
CA LYS A 224 10.27 3.38 18.85
C LYS A 224 8.79 3.51 18.51
N VAL A 225 8.48 3.86 17.28
CA VAL A 225 7.11 3.94 16.78
C VAL A 225 6.44 2.56 16.81
N LEU A 226 7.12 1.50 16.35
CA LEU A 226 6.62 0.12 16.42
C LEU A 226 6.38 -0.34 17.87
N LYS A 227 7.27 0.01 18.80
CA LYS A 227 7.15 -0.33 20.22
C LYS A 227 6.05 0.45 20.95
N SER A 228 5.47 1.48 20.33
CA SER A 228 4.44 2.30 20.97
C SER A 228 3.14 1.54 21.25
N GLY A 229 2.85 0.49 20.48
CA GLY A 229 1.57 -0.23 20.53
C GLY A 229 0.37 0.56 20.00
N LEU A 230 0.59 1.76 19.45
CA LEU A 230 -0.47 2.66 18.99
C LEU A 230 -0.75 2.56 17.49
N ILE A 231 -0.01 1.72 16.76
CA ILE A 231 -0.14 1.57 15.32
C ILE A 231 -0.88 0.27 15.00
N PRO A 232 -1.91 0.30 14.13
CA PRO A 232 -2.60 -0.91 13.66
C PRO A 232 -1.63 -1.91 13.03
N ALA A 233 -1.92 -3.21 13.18
CA ALA A 233 -1.04 -4.27 12.69
C ALA A 233 -0.64 -4.15 11.21
N PRO A 234 -1.57 -3.83 10.26
CA PRO A 234 -1.21 -3.65 8.86
C PRO A 234 -0.21 -2.51 8.64
N MET A 235 -0.38 -1.39 9.36
CA MET A 235 0.55 -0.27 9.29
C MET A 235 1.90 -0.60 9.95
N ALA A 236 1.91 -1.43 10.99
CA ALA A 236 3.14 -1.88 11.63
C ALA A 236 3.98 -2.75 10.68
N ASP A 237 3.37 -3.56 9.82
CA ASP A 237 4.10 -4.33 8.79
C ASP A 237 4.86 -3.42 7.82
N MET A 238 4.29 -2.26 7.49
CA MET A 238 4.96 -1.25 6.64
C MET A 238 6.22 -0.71 7.30
N LEU A 239 6.13 -0.38 8.60
CA LEU A 239 7.29 0.10 9.35
C LEU A 239 8.35 -1.00 9.52
N ARG A 240 7.94 -2.27 9.68
CA ARG A 240 8.88 -3.40 9.70
C ARG A 240 9.61 -3.52 8.36
N ALA A 241 8.93 -3.32 7.23
CA ALA A 241 9.57 -3.32 5.91
C ALA A 241 10.64 -2.22 5.80
N HIS A 242 10.37 -1.01 6.28
CA HIS A 242 11.39 0.05 6.37
C HIS A 242 12.60 -0.36 7.23
N VAL A 243 12.37 -0.96 8.40
CA VAL A 243 13.46 -1.42 9.27
C VAL A 243 14.32 -2.48 8.57
N VAL A 244 13.71 -3.42 7.85
CA VAL A 244 14.43 -4.45 7.08
C VAL A 244 15.25 -3.83 5.94
N ASP A 245 14.69 -2.89 5.18
CA ASP A 245 15.44 -2.18 4.13
C ASP A 245 16.67 -1.45 4.71
N ILE A 246 16.48 -0.72 5.84
CA ILE A 246 17.58 -0.03 6.52
C ILE A 246 18.65 -1.04 6.98
N ASP A 247 18.24 -2.14 7.61
CA ASP A 247 19.17 -3.17 8.08
C ASP A 247 19.99 -3.76 6.92
N ASN A 248 19.37 -3.95 5.75
CA ASN A 248 20.08 -4.40 4.55
C ASN A 248 21.08 -3.35 4.04
N ARG A 249 20.75 -2.05 4.08
CA ARG A 249 21.66 -0.97 3.67
C ARG A 249 22.86 -0.84 4.59
N LEU A 250 22.62 -0.86 5.91
CA LEU A 250 23.68 -0.78 6.93
C LEU A 250 24.65 -1.98 6.83
N ARG A 251 24.13 -3.18 6.52
CA ARG A 251 24.99 -4.35 6.25
C ARG A 251 25.87 -4.14 5.02
N LYS A 252 25.33 -3.62 3.92
CA LYS A 252 26.12 -3.34 2.70
C LYS A 252 27.21 -2.30 2.91
N SER A 253 26.95 -1.24 3.70
CA SER A 253 27.95 -0.20 3.99
C SER A 253 29.10 -0.66 4.89
N THR A 254 28.93 -1.79 5.59
CA THR A 254 29.93 -2.35 6.53
C THR A 254 30.64 -3.58 5.99
N GLY A 255 30.29 -4.04 4.79
CA GLY A 255 30.95 -5.16 4.11
C GLY A 255 32.34 -4.78 3.56
N PRO A 256 33.24 -5.76 3.36
CA PRO A 256 34.53 -5.50 2.73
C PRO A 256 34.34 -4.93 1.30
N PRO A 257 35.21 -4.04 0.82
CA PRO A 257 35.10 -3.46 -0.52
C PRO A 257 35.08 -4.59 -1.57
N GLU A 258 34.16 -4.49 -2.54
CA GLU A 258 34.10 -5.43 -3.66
C GLU A 258 35.46 -5.46 -4.36
N THR A 259 36.05 -6.65 -4.48
CA THR A 259 37.29 -6.83 -5.22
C THR A 259 37.04 -6.50 -6.69
N PRO A 260 37.87 -5.67 -7.34
CA PRO A 260 37.68 -5.32 -8.73
C PRO A 260 37.74 -6.59 -9.57
N THR A 261 36.67 -6.85 -10.31
CA THR A 261 36.58 -7.95 -11.27
C THR A 261 37.63 -7.73 -12.35
N VAL A 262 38.72 -8.49 -12.27
CA VAL A 262 39.72 -8.55 -13.34
C VAL A 262 39.05 -9.17 -14.56
N THR A 263 38.73 -8.33 -15.54
CA THR A 263 38.35 -8.78 -16.87
C THR A 263 39.56 -9.47 -17.51
N LYS A 264 39.52 -10.79 -17.57
CA LYS A 264 40.49 -11.58 -18.34
C LYS A 264 40.26 -11.29 -19.83
N PRO A 265 41.29 -10.89 -20.60
CA PRO A 265 41.11 -10.68 -22.04
C PRO A 265 40.79 -12.02 -22.70
N LEU A 266 39.79 -12.00 -23.57
CA LEU A 266 39.46 -13.10 -24.48
C LEU A 266 40.62 -13.23 -25.49
N ASN A 267 41.30 -14.39 -25.47
CA ASN A 267 42.12 -14.87 -26.58
C ASN A 267 41.26 -15.75 -27.48
#